data_AF-A0A1H3LD38-F1
#
_entry.id   AF-A0A1H3LD38-F1
#
_cell.length_a   1.000
_cell.length_b   1.000
_cell.length_c   1.000
_cell.angle_alpha   90.00
_cell.angle_beta   90.00
_cell.angle_gamma   90.00
#
_symmetry.space_group_name_H-M   'P 1'
#
loop_
_entity.id
_entity.type
_entity.pdbx_description
1 polymer ?
#
loop_
_entity_poly.entity_id
_entity_poly.type
_entity_poly.pdbx_seq_one_letter_code
_entity_poly.pdbx_strand_id
1 'polypeptide(L)' 'MRAARPKIPGLPEGFRLHDLRHYLASLLIGSGLDVKVVQHRLRHGSAETTLETYGHLWPDSDESARAAVGAVGVPG' A
#
# COMPACT_ATOMS: atom_id res chain seq x y z
N MET A 1 1.08 28.20 -17.01
CA MET A 1 1.07 28.84 -15.68
C MET A 1 0.59 27.81 -14.65
N ARG A 2 1.45 27.35 -13.73
CA ARG A 2 0.98 26.50 -12.61
C ARG A 2 0.23 27.43 -11.66
N ALA A 3 -1.11 27.38 -11.68
CA ALA A 3 -1.92 28.11 -10.72
C ALA A 3 -1.44 27.74 -9.30
N ALA A 4 -1.21 28.74 -8.46
CA ALA A 4 -0.84 28.54 -7.07
C ALA A 4 -1.91 27.66 -6.41
N ARG A 5 -1.49 26.50 -5.89
CA ARG A 5 -2.40 25.56 -5.23
C ARG A 5 -2.93 26.27 -3.96
N PRO A 6 -4.24 26.47 -3.81
CA PRO A 6 -4.78 27.18 -2.65
C PRO A 6 -4.35 26.48 -1.37
N LYS A 7 -3.90 27.24 -0.36
CA LYS A 7 -3.60 26.69 0.96
C LYS A 7 -4.92 26.22 1.59
N ILE A 8 -5.02 24.92 1.83
CA ILE A 8 -6.14 24.33 2.56
C ILE A 8 -5.82 24.44 4.06
N PRO A 9 -6.66 25.07 4.89
CA PRO A 9 -6.45 25.15 6.33
C PRO A 9 -6.32 23.75 6.94
N GLY A 10 -5.29 23.52 7.76
CA GLY A 10 -5.05 22.24 8.43
C GLY A 10 -4.20 21.23 7.64
N LEU A 11 -3.83 21.51 6.39
CA LEU A 11 -2.90 20.66 5.64
C LEU A 11 -1.44 21.04 5.95
N PRO A 12 -0.53 20.07 6.18
CA PRO A 12 0.89 20.34 6.40
C PRO A 12 1.51 21.11 5.23
N GLU A 13 2.45 22.01 5.53
CA GLU A 13 3.27 22.62 4.48
C GLU A 13 4.03 21.51 3.74
N GLY A 14 3.82 21.42 2.42
CA GLY A 14 4.45 20.40 1.61
C GLY A 14 3.51 19.28 1.13
N PHE A 15 2.28 19.16 1.65
CA PHE A 15 1.36 18.10 1.22
C PHE A 15 1.20 18.02 -0.31
N ARG A 16 1.38 16.81 -0.85
CA ARG A 16 1.32 16.44 -2.26
C ARG A 16 0.21 15.41 -2.47
N LEU A 17 -0.29 15.35 -3.71
CA LEU A 17 -1.21 14.28 -4.12
C LEU A 17 -0.60 12.89 -3.95
N HIS A 18 0.73 12.77 -3.98
CA HIS A 18 1.43 11.53 -3.69
C HIS A 18 1.22 11.04 -2.25
N ASP A 19 0.98 11.93 -1.29
CA ASP A 19 0.75 11.55 0.11
C ASP A 19 -0.59 10.80 0.26
N LEU A 20 -1.61 11.19 -0.51
CA LEU A 20 -2.87 10.44 -0.57
C LEU A 20 -2.66 9.05 -1.16
N ARG A 21 -1.80 8.93 -2.17
CA ARG A 21 -1.48 7.64 -2.78
C ARG A 21 -0.71 6.75 -1.79
N HIS A 22 0.23 7.31 -1.05
CA HIS A 22 0.92 6.61 0.05
C HIS A 22 -0.05 6.14 1.11
N TYR A 23 -0.93 7.01 1.59
CA TYR A 23 -1.95 6.66 2.58
C TYR A 23 -2.85 5.52 2.10
N LEU A 24 -3.35 5.60 0.87
CA LEU A 24 -4.19 4.54 0.29
C LEU A 24 -3.43 3.23 0.15
N ALA A 25 -2.17 3.26 -0.30
CA ALA A 25 -1.35 2.05 -0.40
C ALA A 25 -1.18 1.36 0.96
N SER A 26 -0.81 2.11 2.00
CA SER A 26 -0.65 1.59 3.36
C SER A 26 -1.94 0.97 3.90
N LEU A 27 -3.10 1.60 3.67
CA LEU A 27 -4.39 1.03 4.09
C LEU A 27 -4.71 -0.30 3.39
N LEU A 28 -4.53 -0.35 2.07
CA LEU A 28 -4.85 -1.54 1.28
C LEU A 28 -3.94 -2.72 1.66
N ILE A 29 -2.65 -2.46 1.80
CA ILE A 29 -1.65 -3.48 2.19
C ILE A 29 -1.90 -3.94 3.63
N GLY A 30 -2.12 -3.01 4.56
CA GLY A 30 -2.44 -3.34 5.96
C GLY A 30 -3.75 -4.10 6.12
N SER A 31 -4.67 -4.02 5.15
CA SER A 31 -5.89 -4.82 5.10
C SER A 31 -5.68 -6.24 4.54
N GLY A 32 -4.43 -6.63 4.23
CA GLY A 32 -4.07 -7.94 3.71
C GLY A 32 -4.35 -8.14 2.22
N LEU A 33 -4.50 -7.06 1.44
CA LEU A 33 -4.73 -7.18 0.00
C LEU A 33 -3.47 -7.55 -0.78
N ASP A 34 -3.64 -8.38 -1.81
CA ASP A 34 -2.57 -8.78 -2.72
C ASP A 34 -2.07 -7.61 -3.60
N VAL A 35 -0.81 -7.70 -4.02
CA VAL A 35 -0.12 -6.73 -4.86
C VAL A 35 -0.88 -6.35 -6.12
N LYS A 36 -1.56 -7.30 -6.80
CA LYS A 36 -2.33 -6.98 -8.02
C LYS A 36 -3.54 -6.12 -7.71
N VAL A 37 -4.20 -6.38 -6.59
CA VAL A 37 -5.36 -5.58 -6.14
C VAL A 37 -4.89 -4.18 -5.80
N VAL A 38 -3.82 -4.05 -5.02
CA VAL A 38 -3.22 -2.76 -4.65
C VAL A 38 -2.79 -1.99 -5.90
N GLN A 39 -2.07 -2.63 -6.81
CA GLN A 39 -1.65 -2.06 -8.10
C GLN A 39 -2.84 -1.47 -8.87
N HIS A 40 -3.92 -2.25 -9.02
CA HIS A 40 -5.11 -1.81 -9.74
C HIS A 40 -5.73 -0.59 -9.04
N ARG A 41 -5.87 -0.62 -7.72
CA ARG A 41 -6.46 0.50 -6.94
C ARG A 41 -5.62 1.77 -6.98
N LEU A 42 -4.30 1.64 -7.06
CA LEU A 42 -3.38 2.77 -7.24
C LEU A 42 -3.24 3.21 -8.71
N ARG A 43 -3.86 2.47 -9.65
CA ARG A 43 -3.77 2.66 -11.11
C ARG A 43 -2.33 2.64 -11.60
N HIS A 44 -1.52 1.73 -11.07
CA HIS A 44 -0.17 1.50 -11.54
C HIS A 44 -0.17 0.59 -12.77
N GLY A 45 0.68 0.91 -13.74
CA GLY A 45 0.80 0.15 -14.99
C GLY A 45 1.34 -1.26 -14.79
N SER A 46 2.14 -1.47 -13.74
CA SER A 46 2.73 -2.77 -13.40
C SER A 46 2.76 -3.02 -11.89
N ALA A 47 2.80 -4.30 -11.51
CA ALA A 47 2.98 -4.72 -10.12
C ALA A 47 4.37 -4.31 -9.61
N GLU A 48 5.38 -4.33 -10.49
CA GLU A 48 6.75 -3.90 -10.20
C GLU A 48 6.79 -2.49 -9.63
N THR A 49 6.15 -1.51 -10.26
CA THR A 49 6.09 -0.13 -9.72
C THR A 49 5.51 -0.09 -8.30
N THR A 50 4.53 -0.95 -8.03
CA THR A 50 3.90 -1.04 -6.71
C THR A 50 4.85 -1.67 -5.69
N LEU A 51 5.57 -2.73 -6.06
CA LEU A 51 6.51 -3.42 -5.20
C LEU A 51 7.78 -2.61 -4.93
N GLU A 52 8.31 -1.93 -5.93
CA GLU A 52 9.47 -1.04 -5.74
C GLU A 52 9.16 0.09 -4.76
N THR A 53 7.93 0.63 -4.80
CA THR A 53 7.53 1.75 -3.96
C THR A 53 7.04 1.31 -2.57
N TYR A 54 6.27 0.23 -2.50
CA TYR A 54 5.50 -0.17 -1.31
C TYR A 54 5.79 -1.59 -0.81
N GLY A 55 6.68 -2.34 -1.45
CA GLY A 55 7.00 -3.73 -1.11
C GLY A 55 7.36 -3.91 0.36
N HIS A 56 8.04 -2.92 0.94
CA HIS A 56 8.42 -2.88 2.35
C HIS A 56 7.24 -2.82 3.35
N LEU A 57 6.02 -2.56 2.88
CA LEU A 57 4.81 -2.54 3.72
C LEU A 57 4.15 -3.91 3.83
N TRP A 58 4.46 -4.85 2.93
CA TRP A 58 3.93 -6.20 3.07
C TRP A 58 4.59 -6.90 4.25
N PRO A 59 3.82 -7.69 5.03
CA PRO A 59 4.41 -8.52 6.07
C PRO A 59 5.40 -9.49 5.43
N ASP A 60 6.40 -9.89 6.22
CA ASP A 60 7.37 -10.88 5.78
C ASP A 60 6.63 -12.11 5.24
N SER A 61 6.88 -12.42 3.96
CA SER A 61 6.10 -13.41 3.24
C SER A 61 6.37 -14.82 3.77
N ASP A 62 7.55 -15.05 4.36
CA ASP A 62 7.92 -16.34 4.95
C ASP A 62 7.17 -16.54 6.28
N GLU A 63 7.12 -15.51 7.13
CA GLU A 63 6.32 -15.52 8.36
C GLU A 63 4.82 -15.68 8.06
N SER A 64 4.31 -14.97 7.05
CA SER A 64 2.91 -15.04 6.64
C SER A 64 2.55 -16.43 6.09
N ALA A 65 3.44 -17.04 5.31
CA ALA A 65 3.24 -18.39 4.78
C ALA A 65 3.28 -19.45 5.91
N ARG A 66 4.22 -19.33 6.85
CA ARG A 66 4.29 -20.21 8.03
C ARG A 66 3.05 -20.11 8.90
N ALA A 67 2.57 -18.90 9.18
CA ALA A 67 1.34 -18.67 9.92
C ALA A 67 0.12 -19.28 9.22
N ALA A 68 0.01 -19.11 7.89
CA ALA A 68 -1.07 -19.70 7.10
C ALA A 68 -1.03 -21.23 7.12
N VAL A 69 0.16 -21.85 6.96
CA VAL A 69 0.33 -23.31 7.04
C VAL A 69 0.03 -23.83 8.45
N GLY A 70 0.49 -23.13 9.49
CA GLY A 70 0.20 -23.49 10.89
C GLY A 70 -1.30 -23.41 11.23
N ALA A 71 -2.02 -22.44 10.68
CA ALA A 71 -3.47 -22.32 10.85
C ALA A 71 -4.27 -23.42 10.11
N VAL A 72 -3.70 -24.00 9.04
CA VAL A 72 -4.29 -25.12 8.29
C VAL A 72 -3.88 -26.48 8.90
N GLY A 73 -2.88 -26.50 9.78
CA GLY A 73 -2.46 -27.67 10.55
C GLY A 73 -3.55 -28.20 11.48
N VAL A 74 -4.12 -29.33 11.09
CA VAL A 74 -5.10 -30.22 11.74
C VAL A 74 -5.09 -30.22 13.29
N PRO A 75 -6.26 -30.17 13.98
CA PRO A 75 -6.35 -30.64 15.36
C PRO A 75 -6.12 -32.16 15.42
N GLY A 76 -4.96 -32.57 15.94
CA GLY A 76 -4.59 -33.96 16.21
C GLY A 76 -3.47 -34.03 17.22
#